data_AF-A0A539DQL0-F1
#
_entry.id   AF-A0A539DQL0-F1
#
_cell.length_a   1.000
_cell.length_b   1.000
_cell.length_c   1.000
_cell.angle_alpha   90.00
_cell.angle_beta   90.00
_cell.angle_gamma   90.00
#
_symmetry.space_group_name_H-M   'P 1'
#
loop_
_entity.id
_entity.type
_entity.pdbx_description
1 polymer ?
#
loop_
_entity_poly.entity_id
_entity_poly.type
_entity_poly.pdbx_seq_one_letter_code
_entity_poly.pdbx_strand_id
1 'polypeptide(L)' 'MDFPTWVEIDLDRLDRNLRSLALLAGPDVSMLFVVKADGYGLGAVEVGRRFQASSSANSPSKFGE' A
#
# COMPACT_ATOMS: atom_id res chain seq x y z
N MET A 1 0.42 19.90 19.10
CA MET A 1 1.61 19.03 19.26
C MET A 1 2.64 19.60 18.31
N ASP A 2 3.66 20.26 18.83
CA ASP A 2 4.77 20.79 18.01
C ASP A 2 5.88 19.74 18.00
N PHE A 3 6.01 19.05 16.88
CA PHE A 3 7.11 18.11 16.67
C PHE A 3 8.22 18.85 15.92
N PRO A 4 9.45 18.94 16.46
CA PRO A 4 10.55 19.65 15.79
C PRO A 4 11.03 18.95 14.51
N THR A 5 10.69 17.66 14.35
CA THR A 5 11.00 16.84 13.18
C THR A 5 9.82 15.93 12.89
N TRP A 6 9.46 15.77 11.62
CA TRP A 6 8.44 14.83 11.18
C TRP A 6 8.85 14.13 9.89
N VAL A 7 8.15 13.04 9.59
CA VAL A 7 8.23 12.33 8.32
C VAL A 7 6.92 12.54 7.59
N GLU A 8 7.00 12.99 6.34
CA GLU A 8 5.85 13.16 5.45
C GLU A 8 5.82 12.03 4.44
N ILE A 9 4.65 11.39 4.31
CA ILE A 9 4.44 10.27 3.39
C ILE A 9 3.48 10.71 2.29
N ASP A 10 3.97 10.68 1.04
CA ASP A 10 3.16 10.92 -0.15
C ASP A 10 2.38 9.65 -0.53
N LEU A 11 1.09 9.65 -0.25
CA LEU A 11 0.20 8.52 -0.52
C LEU A 11 -0.12 8.36 -2.02
N ASP A 12 0.06 9.39 -2.85
CA ASP A 12 -0.14 9.29 -4.30
C ASP A 12 1.07 8.63 -4.97
N ARG A 13 2.27 8.82 -4.42
CA ARG A 13 3.46 8.03 -4.80
C ARG A 13 3.26 6.56 -4.49
N LEU A 14 2.68 6.24 -3.33
CA LEU A 14 2.39 4.86 -2.94
C LEU A 14 1.48 4.18 -3.97
N ASP A 15 0.42 4.86 -4.41
CA ASP A 15 -0.47 4.37 -5.46
C ASP A 15 0.20 4.10 -6.79
N ARG A 16 1.04 5.04 -7.24
CA ARG A 16 1.77 4.89 -8.50
C ARG A 16 2.73 3.70 -8.44
N ASN A 17 3.37 3.50 -7.30
CA ASN A 17 4.24 2.34 -7.07
C ASN A 17 3.43 1.04 -7.12
N LEU A 18 2.29 0.97 -6.43
CA LEU A 18 1.42 -0.20 -6.41
C LEU A 18 0.89 -0.55 -7.81
N ARG A 19 0.43 0.45 -8.58
CA ARG A 19 0.00 0.24 -9.98
C ARG A 19 1.14 -0.27 -10.85
N SER A 20 2.35 0.28 -10.69
CA SER A 20 3.51 -0.13 -11.48
C SER A 20 3.89 -1.58 -11.18
N LEU A 21 3.87 -1.97 -9.90
CA LEU A 21 4.11 -3.36 -9.49
C LEU A 21 3.02 -4.31 -10.00
N ALA A 22 1.75 -3.91 -9.95
CA ALA A 22 0.63 -4.71 -10.49
C ALA A 22 0.79 -4.97 -11.99
N LEU A 23 1.17 -3.93 -12.76
CA LEU A 23 1.43 -4.07 -14.20
C LEU A 23 2.62 -5.00 -14.47
N LEU A 24 3.65 -4.94 -13.63
CA LEU A 24 4.84 -5.80 -13.76
C LEU A 24 4.55 -7.26 -13.39
N ALA A 25 3.72 -7.49 -12.37
CA ALA A 25 3.35 -8.82 -11.90
C ALA A 25 2.38 -9.52 -12.87
N GLY A 26 1.51 -8.76 -13.53
CA GLY A 26 0.51 -9.29 -14.45
C GLY A 26 -0.87 -9.49 -13.79
N PRO A 27 -1.93 -9.62 -14.61
CA PRO A 27 -3.32 -9.53 -14.13
C PRO A 27 -3.75 -10.68 -13.22
N ASP A 28 -3.09 -11.85 -13.31
CA ASP A 28 -3.47 -13.06 -12.56
C ASP A 28 -2.61 -13.29 -11.31
N VAL A 29 -1.77 -12.33 -10.94
CA VAL A 29 -0.87 -12.45 -9.79
C VAL A 29 -1.41 -11.67 -8.59
N SER A 30 -1.76 -12.38 -7.53
CA SER A 30 -2.13 -11.77 -6.26
C SER A 30 -0.93 -11.04 -5.64
N MET A 31 -1.15 -9.81 -5.17
CA MET A 31 -0.13 -9.02 -4.47
C MET A 31 -0.39 -9.03 -2.97
N LEU A 32 0.65 -9.30 -2.18
CA LEU A 32 0.64 -9.16 -0.73
C LEU A 32 1.50 -7.97 -0.31
N PHE A 33 0.89 -6.95 0.31
CA PHE A 33 1.61 -5.80 0.82
C PHE A 33 2.07 -6.04 2.27
N VAL A 34 3.38 -6.03 2.49
CA VAL A 34 3.98 -6.32 3.79
C VAL A 34 4.12 -5.03 4.60
N VAL A 35 3.34 -4.89 5.65
CA VAL A 35 3.34 -3.71 6.55
C VAL A 35 4.03 -3.96 7.89
N LYS A 36 5.02 -4.85 7.94
CA LYS A 36 5.78 -5.11 9.17
C LYS A 36 6.48 -3.85 9.67
N ALA A 37 6.75 -3.79 10.97
CA ALA A 37 7.42 -2.66 11.63
C ALA A 37 6.71 -1.32 11.34
N ASP A 38 5.39 -1.26 11.57
CA ASP A 38 4.55 -0.09 11.32
C ASP A 38 4.64 0.42 9.86
N GLY A 39 4.58 -0.50 8.90
CA GLY A 39 4.76 -0.17 7.49
C GLY A 39 6.17 0.34 7.20
N TYR A 40 7.21 -0.27 7.80
CA TYR A 40 8.59 0.21 7.74
C TYR A 40 8.77 1.66 8.24
N GLY A 41 7.99 2.07 9.26
CA GLY A 41 8.02 3.42 9.82
C GLY A 41 7.23 4.46 9.02
N LEU A 42 6.45 4.03 8.02
CA LEU A 42 5.57 4.89 7.22
C LEU A 42 4.18 5.09 7.85
N GLY A 43 3.83 4.28 8.86
CA GLY A 43 2.50 4.24 9.47
C GLY A 43 1.62 3.15 8.83
N ALA A 44 1.56 1.97 9.46
CA ALA A 44 0.91 0.78 8.90
C ALA A 44 -0.59 0.97 8.67
N VAL A 45 -1.28 1.69 9.54
CA VAL A 45 -2.73 1.87 9.46
C VAL A 45 -3.12 2.67 8.23
N GLU A 46 -2.50 3.83 8.02
CA GLU A 46 -2.86 4.73 6.92
C GLU A 46 -2.42 4.14 5.57
N VAL A 47 -1.19 3.62 5.51
CA VAL A 47 -0.67 2.92 4.33
C VAL A 47 -1.50 1.69 4.00
N GLY A 48 -1.93 0.91 5.01
CA GLY A 48 -2.78 -0.27 4.81
C GLY A 48 -4.16 0.07 4.26
N ARG A 49 -4.79 1.13 4.76
CA ARG A 49 -6.07 1.63 4.23
C ARG A 49 -5.93 2.11 2.79
N ARG A 50 -4.86 2.85 2.49
CA ARG A 50 -4.57 3.33 1.12
C ARG A 50 -4.42 2.14 0.17
N PHE A 51 -3.69 1.11 0.57
CA PHE A 51 -3.53 -0.12 -0.21
C PHE A 51 -4.86 -0.83 -0.47
N GLN A 52 -5.72 -1.00 0.54
CA GLN A 52 -7.04 -1.63 0.37
C GLN A 52 -7.93 -0.86 -0.61
N ALA A 53 -7.92 0.48 -0.53
CA ALA A 53 -8.68 1.33 -1.44
C ALA A 53 -8.19 1.16 -2.90
N SER A 54 -6.88 1.17 -3.12
CA SER A 54 -6.27 1.06 -4.45
C SER A 54 -6.38 -0.36 -5.05
N SER A 55 -6.43 -1.39 -4.21
CA SER A 55 -6.61 -2.79 -4.63
C SER A 55 -8.06 -3.12 -5.01
N SER A 56 -9.04 -2.46 -4.39
CA SER A 56 -10.46 -2.64 -4.74
C SER A 56 -10.80 -2.17 -6.16
N ALA A 57 -9.94 -1.35 -6.76
CA ALA A 57 -10.03 -0.92 -8.16
C ALA A 57 -9.38 -1.91 -9.16
N ASN A 58 -8.58 -2.88 -8.68
CA ASN A 58 -7.84 -3.87 -9.48
C ASN A 58 -8.06 -5.28 -8.87
N SER A 59 -9.17 -5.95 -9.19
CA SER A 59 -9.38 -7.36 -8.78
C SER A 59 -8.68 -8.29 -9.80
N PRO A 60 -8.00 -9.38 -9.36
CA PRO A 60 -8.75 -10.56 -8.98
C PRO A 60 -8.28 -11.28 -7.69
N SER A 61 -9.28 -11.87 -7.04
CA SER A 61 -9.25 -12.89 -5.99
C SER A 61 -8.93 -12.44 -4.55
N LYS A 62 -9.97 -12.60 -3.74
CA LYS A 62 -10.01 -12.53 -2.29
C LYS A 62 -8.87 -13.36 -1.70
N PHE A 63 -8.18 -12.80 -0.70
CA PHE A 63 -7.44 -13.60 0.26
C PHE A 63 -8.44 -14.59 0.88
N GLY A 64 -8.18 -15.89 0.72
CA GLY A 64 -8.94 -16.95 1.36
C GLY A 64 -8.90 -16.83 2.89
N GLU A 65 -9.94 -17.39 3.49
CA GLU A 65 -10.22 -17.52 4.93
C GLU A 65 -9.00 -17.77 5.83
#